data_AF-A0A7W2I5N3-F1
#
_entry.id   AF-A0A7W2I5N3-F1
#
_cell.length_a   1.000
_cell.length_b   1.000
_cell.length_c   1.000
_cell.angle_alpha   90.00
_cell.angle_beta   90.00
_cell.angle_gamma   90.00
#
_symmetry.space_group_name_H-M   'P 1'
#
loop_
_entity.id
_entity.type
_entity.pdbx_description
1 polymer ?
#
loop_
_entity_poly.entity_id
_entity_poly.type
_entity_poly.pdbx_seq_one_letter_code
_entity_poly.pdbx_strand_id
1 'polypeptide(L)'
;MTLQKRPRRRPAAPAALAALLTLGMLARPGSAMAGAAAPAMRAATAAEQRSFELFQRQYDPAPGAGPARLVAERPGGKGPWQLSATMETAPRLAMPGVCQLERSVFRHVPQAPDGQPWFADGVALPYVWLAVAGPCVAPARPVRLLQALPPGLVLQLLQENAALLNRARLLFAGNTGCARLRALPFALEALGTGARANGAPTIYTLLYRSERGDLAQVDARYSRAELTAWNVRCPTP
;
A
#
# COMPACT_ATOMS: atom_id res chain seq x y z
N MET A 1 -64.30 -21.32 36.68
CA MET A 1 -65.68 -21.69 36.30
C MET A 1 -66.27 -20.41 35.69
N THR A 2 -66.66 -20.30 34.42
CA THR A 2 -67.61 -21.13 33.64
C THR A 2 -67.44 -20.90 32.12
N LEU A 3 -67.91 -21.89 31.35
CA LEU A 3 -68.05 -22.09 29.89
C LEU A 3 -68.25 -20.86 28.96
N GLN A 4 -67.57 -20.73 27.80
CA GLN A 4 -67.72 -21.42 26.48
C GLN A 4 -68.85 -20.88 25.58
N LYS A 5 -68.51 -20.29 24.41
CA LYS A 5 -69.15 -20.59 23.11
C LYS A 5 -68.44 -19.90 21.92
N ARG A 6 -67.96 -20.70 20.98
CA ARG A 6 -67.59 -20.31 19.61
C ARG A 6 -68.85 -20.33 18.72
N PRO A 7 -68.81 -19.66 17.56
CA PRO A 7 -69.26 -20.33 16.35
C PRO A 7 -68.22 -20.31 15.23
N ARG A 8 -68.13 -21.47 14.57
CA ARG A 8 -67.47 -21.71 13.27
C ARG A 8 -68.36 -21.17 12.14
N ARG A 9 -67.74 -20.76 11.02
CA ARG A 9 -68.19 -21.11 9.65
C ARG A 9 -67.03 -20.94 8.66
N ARG A 10 -66.66 -22.06 8.04
CA ARG A 10 -65.95 -22.23 6.74
C ARG A 10 -67.04 -22.53 5.68
N PRO A 11 -66.74 -22.86 4.41
CA PRO A 11 -65.70 -22.40 3.46
C PRO A 11 -66.30 -22.02 2.09
N ALA A 12 -65.49 -21.50 1.16
CA ALA A 12 -65.62 -21.81 -0.28
C ALA A 12 -64.34 -21.42 -1.03
N ALA A 13 -63.65 -22.41 -1.58
CA ALA A 13 -62.86 -22.34 -2.82
C ALA A 13 -63.65 -23.13 -3.89
N PRO A 14 -63.25 -23.28 -5.17
CA PRO A 14 -62.07 -22.78 -5.90
C PRO A 14 -62.42 -22.22 -7.31
N ALA A 15 -61.45 -21.68 -8.06
CA ALA A 15 -61.32 -21.88 -9.52
C ALA A 15 -60.03 -21.23 -10.04
N ALA A 16 -59.26 -22.02 -10.77
CA ALA A 16 -58.01 -21.65 -11.43
C ALA A 16 -58.26 -20.92 -12.76
N LEU A 17 -57.31 -20.07 -13.17
CA LEU A 17 -56.97 -19.85 -14.57
C LEU A 17 -55.58 -19.21 -14.68
N ALA A 18 -54.70 -19.90 -15.40
CA ALA A 18 -53.37 -19.46 -15.77
C ALA A 18 -53.41 -18.44 -16.91
N ALA A 19 -52.51 -17.47 -16.88
CA ALA A 19 -52.05 -16.75 -18.07
C ALA A 19 -50.62 -16.24 -17.86
N LEU A 20 -49.70 -16.75 -18.68
CA LEU A 20 -48.35 -16.24 -18.90
C LEU A 20 -48.40 -14.84 -19.51
N LEU A 21 -47.48 -13.94 -19.10
CA LEU A 21 -46.97 -12.83 -19.94
C LEU A 21 -45.62 -12.31 -19.39
N THR A 22 -44.56 -12.87 -19.99
CA THR A 22 -43.32 -12.24 -20.49
C THR A 22 -42.75 -10.93 -19.90
N LEU A 23 -41.48 -11.06 -19.53
CA LEU A 23 -40.31 -10.19 -19.81
C LEU A 23 -40.42 -8.67 -19.61
N GLY A 24 -39.64 -8.19 -18.64
CA GLY A 24 -39.22 -6.80 -18.51
C GLY A 24 -38.01 -6.62 -17.59
N MET A 25 -37.00 -7.49 -17.70
CA MET A 25 -35.71 -7.25 -17.05
C MET A 25 -35.00 -6.09 -17.77
N LEU A 26 -35.17 -4.88 -17.24
CA LEU A 26 -34.28 -3.76 -17.55
C LEU A 26 -32.90 -4.06 -16.95
N ALA A 27 -32.11 -4.82 -17.71
CA ALA A 27 -30.68 -4.93 -17.50
C ALA A 27 -30.06 -3.54 -17.65
N ARG A 28 -29.81 -2.89 -16.51
CA ARG A 28 -28.99 -1.69 -16.44
C ARG A 28 -27.64 -2.01 -17.08
N PRO A 29 -27.20 -1.30 -18.13
CA PRO A 29 -25.86 -1.50 -18.66
C PRO A 29 -24.88 -1.18 -17.54
N GLY A 30 -24.13 -2.20 -17.14
CA GLY A 30 -23.02 -2.05 -16.20
C GLY A 30 -22.06 -1.02 -16.79
N SER A 31 -21.86 0.07 -16.06
CA SER A 31 -20.74 0.96 -16.30
C SER A 31 -19.48 0.11 -16.25
N ALA A 32 -18.90 -0.17 -17.41
CA ALA A 32 -17.58 -0.74 -17.52
C ALA A 32 -16.66 0.23 -16.79
N MET A 33 -16.22 -0.14 -15.58
CA MET A 33 -15.16 0.57 -14.90
C MET A 33 -13.97 0.56 -15.86
N ALA A 34 -13.64 1.74 -16.38
CA ALA A 34 -12.40 1.95 -17.11
C ALA A 34 -11.27 1.49 -16.20
N GLY A 35 -10.71 0.32 -16.48
CA GLY A 35 -9.48 -0.12 -15.85
C GLY A 35 -8.44 0.95 -16.12
N ALA A 36 -7.90 1.54 -15.05
CA ALA A 36 -6.76 2.45 -15.18
C ALA A 36 -5.69 1.72 -16.00
N ALA A 37 -5.38 2.24 -17.18
CA ALA A 37 -4.39 1.62 -18.05
C ALA A 37 -3.07 1.49 -17.28
N ALA A 38 -2.46 0.31 -17.34
CA ALA A 38 -1.21 0.04 -16.65
C ALA A 38 -0.14 1.08 -17.06
N PRO A 39 0.73 1.51 -16.13
CA PRO A 39 1.81 2.42 -16.46
C PRO A 39 2.68 1.81 -17.56
N ALA A 40 2.96 2.57 -18.61
CA ALA A 40 3.92 2.16 -19.62
C ALA A 40 5.33 2.48 -19.11
N MET A 41 6.27 1.56 -19.26
CA MET A 41 7.66 1.71 -18.82
C MET A 41 8.61 1.54 -20.00
N ARG A 42 9.70 2.30 -20.02
CA ARG A 42 10.83 2.09 -20.94
C ARG A 42 12.16 2.33 -20.24
N ALA A 43 13.21 1.78 -20.82
CA ALA A 43 14.57 2.16 -20.45
C ALA A 43 14.83 3.64 -20.79
N ALA A 44 15.69 4.28 -19.99
CA ALA A 44 16.19 5.61 -20.30
C ALA A 44 17.06 5.57 -21.57
N THR A 45 17.01 6.64 -22.36
CA THR A 45 17.86 6.85 -23.53
C THR A 45 19.27 7.26 -23.11
N ALA A 46 20.23 7.18 -24.02
CA ALA A 46 21.60 7.61 -23.77
C ALA A 46 21.70 9.12 -23.41
N ALA A 47 20.86 9.96 -23.99
CA ALA A 47 20.82 11.39 -23.67
C ALA A 47 20.31 11.64 -22.24
N GLU A 48 19.28 10.92 -21.83
CA GLU A 48 18.72 10.97 -20.46
C GLU A 48 19.72 10.46 -19.42
N GLN A 49 20.45 9.39 -19.73
CA GLN A 49 21.52 8.85 -18.89
C GLN A 49 22.65 9.87 -18.70
N ARG A 50 23.17 10.44 -19.79
CA ARG A 50 24.20 11.50 -19.72
C ARG A 50 23.74 12.72 -18.94
N SER A 51 22.48 13.12 -19.10
CA SER A 51 21.90 14.24 -18.34
C SER A 51 21.95 13.97 -16.83
N PHE A 52 21.59 12.76 -16.40
CA PHE A 52 21.67 12.39 -14.98
C PHE A 52 23.12 12.25 -14.49
N GLU A 53 24.02 11.69 -15.29
CA GLU A 53 25.44 11.57 -14.93
C GLU A 53 26.09 12.94 -14.68
N LEU A 54 25.73 13.96 -15.47
CA LEU A 54 26.21 15.33 -15.26
C LEU A 54 25.70 15.91 -13.93
N PHE A 55 24.42 15.69 -13.62
CA PHE A 55 23.84 16.05 -12.32
C PHE A 55 24.54 15.32 -11.17
N GLN A 56 24.78 14.02 -11.31
CA GLN A 56 25.37 13.17 -10.28
C GLN A 56 26.79 13.63 -9.89
N ARG A 57 27.59 14.17 -10.83
CA ARG A 57 28.92 14.72 -10.52
C ARG A 57 28.89 15.92 -9.58
N GLN A 58 27.75 16.61 -9.48
CA GLN A 58 27.55 17.77 -8.62
C GLN A 58 26.83 17.40 -7.32
N TYR A 59 26.28 16.19 -7.24
CA TYR A 59 25.55 15.68 -6.08
C TYR A 59 26.47 14.83 -5.21
N ASP A 60 26.41 15.01 -3.89
CA ASP A 60 27.13 14.16 -2.94
C ASP A 60 26.24 12.96 -2.54
N PRO A 61 26.48 11.75 -3.10
CA PRO A 61 25.63 10.61 -2.80
C PRO A 61 25.90 10.05 -1.41
N ALA A 62 24.94 9.27 -0.89
CA ALA A 62 25.15 8.53 0.34
C ALA A 62 26.41 7.63 0.22
N PRO A 63 27.25 7.54 1.27
CA PRO A 63 28.43 6.69 1.25
C PRO A 63 28.09 5.25 0.86
N GLY A 64 28.79 4.72 -0.15
CA GLY A 64 28.56 3.35 -0.64
C GLY A 64 27.34 3.19 -1.56
N ALA A 65 26.75 4.29 -2.05
CA ALA A 65 25.76 4.24 -3.12
C ALA A 65 26.37 3.68 -4.42
N GLY A 66 25.68 2.73 -5.02
CA GLY A 66 26.02 2.14 -6.31
C GLY A 66 25.60 3.00 -7.50
N PRO A 67 25.75 2.50 -8.73
CA PRO A 67 25.35 3.21 -9.93
C PRO A 67 23.83 3.48 -9.95
N ALA A 68 23.45 4.59 -10.56
CA ALA A 68 22.05 4.95 -10.69
C ALA A 68 21.33 4.08 -11.73
N ARG A 69 20.10 3.68 -11.42
CA ARG A 69 19.16 3.07 -12.37
C ARG A 69 18.14 4.12 -12.80
N LEU A 70 18.06 4.38 -14.10
CA LEU A 70 17.08 5.30 -14.66
C LEU A 70 15.92 4.55 -15.30
N VAL A 71 14.71 5.06 -15.09
CA VAL A 71 13.48 4.53 -15.69
C VAL A 71 12.63 5.70 -16.18
N ALA A 72 12.05 5.56 -17.36
CA ALA A 72 11.01 6.47 -17.83
C ALA A 72 9.66 5.76 -17.75
N GLU A 73 8.73 6.38 -17.04
CA GLU A 73 7.38 5.88 -16.82
C GLU A 73 6.35 6.84 -17.40
N ARG A 74 5.24 6.29 -17.87
CA ARG A 74 4.08 7.08 -18.30
C ARG A 74 2.87 6.67 -17.46
N PRO A 75 2.56 7.43 -16.39
CA PRO A 75 1.41 7.13 -15.54
C PRO A 75 0.12 7.04 -16.37
N GLY A 76 -0.66 5.99 -16.15
CA GLY A 76 -1.92 5.77 -16.89
C GLY A 76 -1.76 5.53 -18.40
N GLY A 77 -0.54 5.30 -18.89
CA GLY A 77 -0.24 5.07 -20.31
C GLY A 77 -0.48 6.27 -21.25
N LYS A 78 -0.98 7.39 -20.72
CA LYS A 78 -1.35 8.60 -21.45
C LYS A 78 -0.73 9.81 -20.74
N GLY A 79 0.10 10.58 -21.44
CA GLY A 79 0.81 11.73 -20.88
C GLY A 79 2.29 11.76 -21.24
N PRO A 80 3.02 12.79 -20.78
CA PRO A 80 4.46 12.86 -20.97
C PRO A 80 5.18 11.73 -20.23
N TRP A 81 6.34 11.33 -20.74
CA TRP A 81 7.25 10.46 -20.00
C TRP A 81 7.77 11.20 -18.76
N GLN A 82 7.65 10.57 -17.60
CA GLN A 82 8.27 10.99 -16.37
C GLN A 82 9.54 10.17 -16.19
N LEU A 83 10.66 10.87 -16.10
CA LEU A 83 11.97 10.24 -15.94
C LEU A 83 12.38 10.33 -14.47
N SER A 84 12.79 9.19 -13.91
CA SER A 84 13.32 9.08 -12.56
C SER A 84 14.64 8.34 -12.55
N ALA A 85 15.47 8.62 -11.56
CA ALA A 85 16.68 7.87 -11.27
C ALA A 85 16.63 7.38 -9.83
N THR A 86 17.15 6.18 -9.60
CA THR A 86 17.26 5.58 -8.27
C THR A 86 18.70 5.16 -8.04
N MET A 87 19.25 5.55 -6.89
CA MET A 87 20.56 5.08 -6.41
C MET A 87 20.36 4.31 -5.11
N GLU A 88 21.03 3.18 -4.97
CA GLU A 88 20.94 2.33 -3.78
C GLU A 88 22.32 2.03 -3.23
N THR A 89 22.47 2.00 -1.91
CA THR A 89 23.66 1.43 -1.28
C THR A 89 23.67 -0.08 -1.44
N ALA A 90 24.85 -0.70 -1.36
CA ALA A 90 24.94 -2.15 -1.27
C ALA A 90 24.10 -2.67 -0.08
N PRO A 91 23.28 -3.73 -0.26
CA PRO A 91 22.58 -4.37 0.84
C PRO A 91 23.53 -4.85 1.93
N ARG A 92 23.20 -4.56 3.19
CA ARG A 92 24.00 -4.95 4.36
C ARG A 92 23.13 -5.48 5.49
N LEU A 93 23.73 -6.26 6.37
CA LEU A 93 23.07 -6.67 7.60
C LEU A 93 23.03 -5.48 8.58
N ALA A 94 21.83 -5.06 8.97
CA ALA A 94 21.64 -4.00 9.96
C ALA A 94 21.82 -4.54 11.38
N MET A 95 21.30 -5.74 11.62
CA MET A 95 21.42 -6.54 12.84
C MET A 95 21.10 -8.01 12.51
N PRO A 96 21.36 -8.98 13.41
CA PRO A 96 20.93 -10.36 13.19
C PRO A 96 19.44 -10.44 12.82
N GLY A 97 19.14 -11.02 11.66
CA GLY A 97 17.77 -11.19 11.16
C GLY A 97 17.20 -10.03 10.33
N VAL A 98 17.89 -8.87 10.23
CA VAL A 98 17.41 -7.70 9.45
C VAL A 98 18.47 -7.21 8.48
N CYS A 99 18.13 -7.22 7.20
CA CYS A 99 18.92 -6.58 6.15
C CYS A 99 18.39 -5.18 5.86
N GLN A 100 19.28 -4.30 5.39
CA GLN A 100 18.94 -2.94 4.99
C GLN A 100 19.73 -2.45 3.78
N LEU A 101 19.17 -1.46 3.10
CA LEU A 101 19.85 -0.58 2.16
C LEU A 101 19.27 0.84 2.28
N GLU A 102 19.98 1.83 1.78
CA GLU A 102 19.47 3.19 1.58
C GLU A 102 19.19 3.42 0.10
N ARG A 103 18.11 4.12 -0.20
CA ARG A 103 17.70 4.45 -1.56
C ARG A 103 17.44 5.93 -1.69
N SER A 104 18.13 6.57 -2.63
CA SER A 104 17.87 7.94 -3.09
C SER A 104 17.07 7.88 -4.39
N VAL A 105 16.02 8.67 -4.48
CA VAL A 105 15.20 8.80 -5.69
C VAL A 105 15.36 10.22 -6.21
N PHE A 106 15.45 10.36 -7.52
CA PHE A 106 15.57 11.64 -8.21
C PHE A 106 14.51 11.74 -9.29
N ARG A 107 13.97 12.95 -9.47
CA ARG A 107 12.97 13.26 -10.49
C ARG A 107 13.52 14.24 -11.50
N HIS A 108 13.19 14.03 -12.76
CA HIS A 108 13.50 14.94 -13.85
C HIS A 108 12.33 15.89 -14.12
N VAL A 109 12.62 17.20 -14.11
CA VAL A 109 11.70 18.29 -14.46
C VAL A 109 12.28 19.03 -15.66
N PRO A 110 11.78 18.78 -16.90
CA PRO A 110 12.37 19.31 -18.13
C PRO A 110 12.44 20.84 -18.21
N GLN A 111 11.55 21.54 -17.51
CA GLN A 111 11.43 23.00 -17.50
C GLN A 111 11.61 23.53 -16.08
N ALA A 112 12.67 23.05 -15.41
CA ALA A 112 13.00 23.51 -14.07
C ALA A 112 13.34 25.01 -14.07
N PRO A 113 12.85 25.81 -13.10
CA PRO A 113 13.05 27.26 -13.06
C PRO A 113 14.53 27.68 -13.09
N ASP A 114 15.39 26.90 -12.44
CA ASP A 114 16.81 27.23 -12.26
C ASP A 114 17.72 26.59 -13.33
N GLY A 115 17.14 26.02 -14.38
CA GLY A 115 17.88 25.34 -15.45
C GLY A 115 18.52 23.99 -15.03
N GLN A 116 18.39 23.58 -13.76
CA GLN A 116 18.81 22.27 -13.26
C GLN A 116 17.64 21.29 -13.37
N PRO A 117 17.63 20.34 -14.31
CA PRO A 117 16.44 19.54 -14.59
C PRO A 117 16.28 18.35 -13.65
N TRP A 118 17.19 18.11 -12.72
CA TRP A 118 17.17 16.96 -11.82
C TRP A 118 17.16 17.41 -10.37
N PHE A 119 16.31 16.76 -9.56
CA PHE A 119 16.18 17.05 -8.15
C PHE A 119 16.05 15.76 -7.35
N ALA A 120 16.63 15.75 -6.14
CA ALA A 120 16.37 14.70 -5.17
C ALA A 120 14.91 14.75 -4.73
N ASP A 121 14.24 13.60 -4.75
CA ASP A 121 12.88 13.41 -4.25
C ASP A 121 12.90 13.15 -2.74
N GLY A 122 13.32 14.16 -1.99
CA GLY A 122 13.53 14.08 -0.56
C GLY A 122 14.90 13.51 -0.16
N VAL A 123 14.98 13.02 1.07
CA VAL A 123 16.20 12.41 1.62
C VAL A 123 16.30 10.94 1.22
N ALA A 124 17.51 10.38 1.26
CA ALA A 124 17.70 8.94 1.12
C ALA A 124 16.88 8.20 2.19
N LEU A 125 16.08 7.22 1.78
CA LEU A 125 15.21 6.47 2.68
C LEU A 125 15.77 5.08 2.96
N PRO A 126 15.71 4.59 4.21
CA PRO A 126 16.10 3.22 4.52
C PRO A 126 15.02 2.25 4.04
N TYR A 127 15.46 1.12 3.52
CA TYR A 127 14.63 -0.02 3.14
C TYR A 127 15.15 -1.26 3.86
N VAL A 128 14.24 -2.04 4.44
CA VAL A 128 14.53 -3.18 5.32
C VAL A 128 13.75 -4.43 4.94
N TRP A 129 14.29 -5.58 5.28
CA TRP A 129 13.63 -6.88 5.11
C TRP A 129 14.23 -7.92 6.06
N LEU A 130 13.50 -9.02 6.26
CA LEU A 130 14.01 -10.15 7.03
C LEU A 130 15.15 -10.82 6.27
N ALA A 131 16.27 -11.06 6.97
CA ALA A 131 17.35 -11.85 6.43
C ALA A 131 16.90 -13.32 6.34
N VAL A 132 16.80 -13.83 5.11
CA VAL A 132 16.71 -15.27 4.86
C VAL A 132 18.14 -15.82 4.87
N ALA A 133 18.34 -17.09 5.28
CA ALA A 133 19.67 -17.68 5.42
C ALA A 133 20.60 -17.35 4.22
N GLY A 134 21.69 -16.63 4.49
CA GLY A 134 22.64 -16.20 3.46
C GLY A 134 22.96 -14.69 3.48
N PRO A 135 23.65 -14.19 2.44
CA PRO A 135 23.95 -12.76 2.31
C PRO A 135 22.67 -11.94 2.08
N CYS A 136 22.71 -10.66 2.44
CA CYS A 136 21.60 -9.75 2.21
C CYS A 136 21.34 -9.56 0.71
N VAL A 137 20.36 -10.27 0.16
CA VAL A 137 19.83 -10.05 -1.18
C VAL A 137 18.54 -9.26 -1.07
N ALA A 138 18.46 -8.11 -1.73
CA ALA A 138 17.28 -7.26 -1.71
C ALA A 138 16.09 -7.97 -2.40
N PRO A 139 14.93 -8.11 -1.74
CA PRO A 139 13.73 -8.64 -2.38
C PRO A 139 13.19 -7.64 -3.39
N ALA A 140 12.26 -8.09 -4.26
CA ALA A 140 11.60 -7.21 -5.23
C ALA A 140 10.87 -6.01 -4.59
N ARG A 141 10.37 -6.19 -3.35
CA ARG A 141 9.67 -5.15 -2.59
C ARG A 141 10.20 -5.12 -1.14
N PRO A 142 11.32 -4.43 -0.90
CA PRO A 142 11.77 -4.21 0.47
C PRO A 142 10.85 -3.20 1.17
N VAL A 143 10.79 -3.28 2.49
CA VAL A 143 9.89 -2.45 3.31
C VAL A 143 10.56 -1.12 3.60
N ARG A 144 9.92 -0.01 3.25
CA ARG A 144 10.45 1.33 3.50
C ARG A 144 10.32 1.70 4.97
N LEU A 145 11.35 2.33 5.54
CA LEU A 145 11.24 3.01 6.83
C LEU A 145 10.86 4.47 6.60
N LEU A 146 9.69 4.88 7.11
CA LEU A 146 9.21 6.25 7.03
C LEU A 146 9.98 7.19 7.98
N GLN A 147 10.55 6.64 9.03
CA GLN A 147 11.50 7.28 9.94
C GLN A 147 12.45 6.23 10.52
N ALA A 148 13.54 6.67 11.14
CA ALA A 148 14.43 5.78 11.87
C ALA A 148 13.68 5.05 12.99
N LEU A 149 13.80 3.72 13.01
CA LEU A 149 13.25 2.85 14.04
C LEU A 149 14.38 2.03 14.68
N PRO A 150 14.30 1.69 15.97
CA PRO A 150 15.24 0.77 16.59
C PRO A 150 15.29 -0.57 15.85
N PRO A 151 16.47 -1.15 15.55
CA PRO A 151 16.58 -2.37 14.77
C PRO A 151 15.76 -3.55 15.33
N GLY A 152 15.76 -3.74 16.66
CA GLY A 152 14.98 -4.82 17.29
C GLY A 152 13.47 -4.66 17.10
N LEU A 153 12.97 -3.42 17.09
CA LEU A 153 11.57 -3.13 16.78
C LEU A 153 11.26 -3.40 15.31
N VAL A 154 12.17 -3.06 14.40
CA VAL A 154 12.02 -3.37 12.97
C VAL A 154 11.92 -4.88 12.77
N LEU A 155 12.81 -5.66 13.39
CA LEU A 155 12.76 -7.12 13.33
C LEU A 155 11.40 -7.66 13.78
N GLN A 156 10.92 -7.21 14.94
CA GLN A 156 9.64 -7.65 15.48
C GLN A 156 8.46 -7.27 14.59
N LEU A 157 8.39 -6.02 14.11
CA LEU A 157 7.33 -5.57 13.21
C LEU A 157 7.33 -6.35 11.90
N LEU A 158 8.51 -6.67 11.36
CA LEU A 158 8.65 -7.50 10.17
C LEU A 158 8.21 -8.95 10.43
N GLN A 159 8.51 -9.53 11.59
CA GLN A 159 8.08 -10.89 11.94
C GLN A 159 6.57 -10.98 12.19
N GLU A 160 6.02 -10.00 12.90
CA GLU A 160 4.61 -10.00 13.31
C GLU A 160 3.65 -9.43 12.26
N ASN A 161 4.15 -8.87 11.15
CA ASN A 161 3.33 -8.15 10.16
C ASN A 161 2.09 -8.94 9.70
N ALA A 162 2.23 -10.23 9.40
CA ALA A 162 1.12 -11.05 8.93
C ALA A 162 0.05 -11.25 10.02
N ALA A 163 0.47 -11.49 11.26
CA ALA A 163 -0.43 -11.63 12.40
C ALA A 163 -1.14 -10.31 12.72
N LEU A 164 -0.41 -9.18 12.67
CA LEU A 164 -0.97 -7.84 12.83
C LEU A 164 -2.02 -7.53 11.77
N LEU A 165 -1.72 -7.81 10.49
CA LEU A 165 -2.66 -7.61 9.40
C LEU A 165 -3.91 -8.48 9.58
N ASN A 166 -3.75 -9.74 10.02
CA ASN A 166 -4.87 -10.63 10.29
C ASN A 166 -5.77 -10.08 11.40
N ARG A 167 -5.19 -9.65 12.53
CA ARG A 167 -5.94 -8.99 13.62
C ARG A 167 -6.63 -7.71 13.15
N ALA A 168 -5.99 -6.94 12.28
CA ALA A 168 -6.57 -5.71 11.73
C ALA A 168 -7.80 -5.95 10.87
N ARG A 169 -8.04 -7.16 10.32
CA ARG A 169 -9.18 -7.45 9.42
C ARG A 169 -10.53 -7.09 10.03
N LEU A 170 -10.70 -7.23 11.34
CA LEU A 170 -11.92 -6.79 12.03
C LEU A 170 -12.08 -5.27 12.03
N LEU A 171 -10.99 -4.53 12.18
CA LEU A 171 -10.99 -3.07 12.08
C LEU A 171 -11.33 -2.61 10.65
N PHE A 172 -10.81 -3.30 9.63
CA PHE A 172 -11.20 -3.07 8.23
C PHE A 172 -12.70 -3.31 8.00
N ALA A 173 -13.29 -4.33 8.65
CA ALA A 173 -14.70 -4.63 8.51
C ALA A 173 -15.61 -3.57 9.19
N GLY A 174 -15.16 -3.00 10.31
CA GLY A 174 -15.87 -1.96 11.05
C GLY A 174 -15.70 -0.54 10.50
N ASN A 175 -14.74 -0.31 9.61
CA ASN A 175 -14.50 1.01 8.99
C ASN A 175 -15.11 1.06 7.59
N THR A 176 -16.17 1.85 7.41
CA THR A 176 -16.87 1.99 6.11
C THR A 176 -15.97 2.55 5.01
N GLY A 177 -15.00 3.42 5.33
CA GLY A 177 -14.00 3.91 4.39
C GLY A 177 -13.06 2.81 3.88
N CYS A 178 -12.95 1.71 4.61
CA CYS A 178 -12.15 0.54 4.23
C CYS A 178 -12.94 -0.56 3.51
N ALA A 179 -14.24 -0.38 3.28
CA ALA A 179 -15.12 -1.43 2.76
C ALA A 179 -14.64 -2.03 1.42
N ARG A 180 -14.04 -1.22 0.54
CA ARG A 180 -13.53 -1.66 -0.77
C ARG A 180 -12.24 -2.48 -0.69
N LEU A 181 -11.47 -2.33 0.39
CA LEU A 181 -10.15 -2.92 0.54
C LEU A 181 -10.13 -4.12 1.49
N ARG A 182 -11.14 -4.27 2.36
CA ARG A 182 -11.15 -5.25 3.47
C ARG A 182 -10.91 -6.70 3.07
N ALA A 183 -11.28 -7.09 1.84
CA ALA A 183 -11.13 -8.46 1.32
C ALA A 183 -9.91 -8.63 0.41
N LEU A 184 -9.13 -7.57 0.14
CA LEU A 184 -7.99 -7.64 -0.77
C LEU A 184 -6.79 -8.29 -0.08
N PRO A 185 -5.91 -8.93 -0.88
CA PRO A 185 -4.57 -9.27 -0.43
C PRO A 185 -3.75 -7.97 -0.29
N PHE A 186 -2.85 -7.97 0.69
CA PHE A 186 -1.98 -6.85 0.99
C PHE A 186 -0.54 -7.32 1.14
N ALA A 187 0.40 -6.45 0.78
CA ALA A 187 1.82 -6.60 1.09
C ALA A 187 2.26 -5.42 1.95
N LEU A 188 3.13 -5.68 2.94
CA LEU A 188 3.73 -4.64 3.74
C LEU A 188 4.64 -3.77 2.85
N GLU A 189 4.43 -2.47 2.87
CA GLU A 189 5.19 -1.50 2.07
C GLU A 189 6.08 -0.62 2.94
N ALA A 190 5.59 -0.17 4.09
CA ALA A 190 6.36 0.71 4.94
C ALA A 190 6.08 0.53 6.43
N LEU A 191 7.07 0.88 7.24
CA LEU A 191 7.01 0.91 8.70
C LEU A 191 7.37 2.31 9.19
N GLY A 192 6.76 2.70 10.30
CA GLY A 192 7.02 3.97 10.94
C GLY A 192 6.42 4.08 12.33
N THR A 193 6.40 5.31 12.84
CA THR A 193 5.62 5.69 14.03
C THR A 193 4.52 6.67 13.64
N GLY A 194 3.40 6.59 14.35
CA GLY A 194 2.30 7.56 14.23
C GLY A 194 2.59 8.82 15.04
N ALA A 195 1.89 9.91 14.70
CA ALA A 195 1.95 11.14 15.47
C ALA A 195 1.52 10.87 16.93
N ARG A 196 2.34 11.34 17.88
CA ARG A 196 2.10 11.14 19.32
C ARG A 196 1.60 12.45 19.93
N ALA A 197 0.44 12.41 20.58
CA ALA A 197 0.05 13.44 21.53
C ALA A 197 0.81 13.22 22.86
N ASN A 198 1.13 14.28 23.59
CA ASN A 198 1.88 14.19 24.84
C ASN A 198 1.21 13.20 25.81
N GLY A 199 1.98 12.23 26.32
CA GLY A 199 1.49 11.18 27.23
C GLY A 199 0.76 10.00 26.57
N ALA A 200 0.46 10.03 25.27
CA ALA A 200 -0.16 8.91 24.57
C ALA A 200 0.80 7.71 24.43
N PRO A 201 0.28 6.47 24.32
CA PRO A 201 1.11 5.30 23.99
C PRO A 201 1.81 5.48 22.64
N THR A 202 3.00 4.89 22.49
CA THR A 202 3.69 4.86 21.19
C THR A 202 2.86 4.05 20.19
N ILE A 203 2.54 4.69 19.06
CA ILE A 203 1.83 4.06 17.95
C ILE A 203 2.83 3.79 16.84
N TYR A 204 2.84 2.55 16.34
CA TYR A 204 3.59 2.13 15.17
C TYR A 204 2.67 2.11 13.96
N THR A 205 3.18 2.60 12.84
CA THR A 205 2.46 2.68 11.58
C THR A 205 2.96 1.59 10.66
N LEU A 206 2.05 0.76 10.14
CA LEU A 206 2.32 -0.20 9.08
C LEU A 206 1.50 0.20 7.85
N LEU A 207 2.17 0.53 6.75
CA LEU A 207 1.51 0.79 5.47
C LEU A 207 1.48 -0.48 4.64
N TYR A 208 0.28 -0.87 4.23
CA TYR A 208 0.01 -2.04 3.42
C TYR A 208 -0.50 -1.62 2.05
N ARG A 209 0.15 -2.10 0.99
CA ARG A 209 -0.35 -1.94 -0.37
C ARG A 209 -1.22 -3.12 -0.75
N SER A 210 -2.45 -2.83 -1.15
CA SER A 210 -3.34 -3.82 -1.74
C SER A 210 -2.87 -4.20 -3.14
N GLU A 211 -3.30 -5.35 -3.65
CA GLU A 211 -3.04 -5.74 -5.04
C GLU A 211 -3.56 -4.72 -6.09
N ARG A 212 -4.55 -3.90 -5.72
CA ARG A 212 -5.07 -2.81 -6.58
C ARG A 212 -4.22 -1.54 -6.54
N GLY A 213 -3.17 -1.51 -5.74
CA GLY A 213 -2.28 -0.37 -5.60
C GLY A 213 -2.69 0.63 -4.50
N ASP A 214 -3.88 0.48 -3.89
CA ASP A 214 -4.31 1.32 -2.77
C ASP A 214 -3.50 1.06 -1.50
N LEU A 215 -3.21 2.12 -0.74
CA LEU A 215 -2.48 2.07 0.53
C LEU A 215 -3.42 2.09 1.73
N ALA A 216 -3.44 1.03 2.52
CA ALA A 216 -4.10 1.02 3.82
C ALA A 216 -3.05 1.20 4.93
N GLN A 217 -3.32 2.11 5.85
CA GLN A 217 -2.53 2.29 7.06
C GLN A 217 -3.15 1.49 8.20
N VAL A 218 -2.34 0.68 8.87
CA VAL A 218 -2.68 -0.01 10.11
C VAL A 218 -1.81 0.57 11.22
N ASP A 219 -2.46 1.12 12.23
CA ASP A 219 -1.79 1.56 13.45
C ASP A 219 -1.75 0.39 14.44
N ALA A 220 -0.57 0.12 14.99
CA ALA A 220 -0.34 -0.89 16.02
C ALA A 220 0.23 -0.25 17.28
N ARG A 221 -0.03 -0.86 18.43
CA ARG A 221 0.56 -0.44 19.71
C ARG A 221 0.75 -1.66 20.59
N TYR A 222 1.63 -1.54 21.58
CA TYR A 222 1.72 -2.56 22.62
C TYR A 222 0.44 -2.57 23.46
N SER A 223 -0.13 -3.75 23.61
CA SER A 223 -1.13 -4.07 24.62
C SER A 223 -0.52 -5.16 25.49
N ARG A 224 -0.18 -4.82 26.74
CA ARG A 224 0.66 -5.65 27.61
C ARG A 224 2.02 -5.94 26.95
N ALA A 225 2.26 -7.17 26.50
CA ALA A 225 3.51 -7.61 25.88
C ALA A 225 3.38 -7.93 24.38
N GLU A 226 2.22 -7.71 23.77
CA GLU A 226 1.96 -8.06 22.36
C GLU A 226 1.63 -6.81 21.53
N LEU A 227 2.14 -6.75 20.30
CA LEU A 227 1.69 -5.74 19.35
C LEU A 227 0.28 -6.06 18.86
N THR A 228 -0.64 -5.14 19.12
CA THR A 228 -2.04 -5.28 18.72
C THR A 228 -2.39 -4.20 17.71
N ALA A 229 -3.14 -4.58 16.66
CA ALA A 229 -3.72 -3.62 15.73
C ALA A 229 -4.77 -2.77 16.47
N TRP A 230 -4.66 -1.45 16.34
CA TRP A 230 -5.46 -0.48 17.09
C TRP A 230 -6.41 0.32 16.19
N ASN A 231 -5.95 0.74 15.01
CA ASN A 231 -6.75 1.52 14.09
C ASN A 231 -6.39 1.21 12.63
N VAL A 232 -7.30 1.51 11.71
CA VAL A 232 -7.05 1.42 10.27
C VAL A 232 -7.52 2.69 9.56
N ARG A 233 -6.73 3.15 8.59
CA ARG A 233 -7.09 4.24 7.69
C ARG A 233 -6.93 3.75 6.25
N CYS A 234 -7.96 3.98 5.45
CA CYS A 234 -7.99 3.66 4.02
C CYS A 234 -8.16 4.96 3.22
N PRO A 235 -7.72 5.01 1.95
CA PRO A 235 -7.97 6.17 1.10
C PRO A 235 -9.48 6.39 1.02
N THR A 236 -9.89 7.65 1.15
CA THR A 236 -11.27 8.05 0.88
C THR A 236 -11.59 7.77 -0.59
N PRO A 237 -12.80 7.25 -0.91
CA PRO A 237 -13.22 6.96 -2.27
C PRO A 237 -13.18 8.16 -3.21
#